data_AF-A0A0F9YEP2-F1
#
_entry.id   AF-A0A0F9YEP2-F1
#
_cell.length_a   1.000
_cell.length_b   1.000
_cell.length_c   1.000
_cell.angle_alpha   90.00
_cell.angle_beta   90.00
_cell.angle_gamma   90.00
#
_symmetry.space_group_name_H-M   'P 1'
#
loop_
_entity.id
_entity.type
_entity.pdbx_description
1 polymer ?
#
loop_
_entity_poly.entity_id
_entity_poly.type
_entity_poly.pdbx_seq_one_letter_code
_entity_poly.pdbx_strand_id
1 'polypeptide(L)'
;MKINFREHIFSLILTPLIIIICVISYFRFMVYRDYIVEYEGVCDPLVDKCFIGCEDDACTTEYYYTLIQKYAHDLYKECGNDVTDCEEANICLPDDRECSIVYCDVEVDGALCSIPTNGLDNLQNDINVDVGEEDLLQDNDIDI
;
A
#
# COMPACT_ATOMS: atom_id res chain seq x y z
N MET A 1 -8.29 1.33 -53.11
CA MET A 1 -7.26 0.39 -52.60
C MET A 1 -7.72 -1.02 -52.92
N LYS A 2 -7.03 -1.74 -53.82
CA LYS A 2 -7.45 -3.06 -54.32
C LYS A 2 -6.78 -4.12 -53.44
N ILE A 3 -7.52 -4.69 -52.49
CA ILE A 3 -6.99 -5.72 -51.59
C ILE A 3 -6.95 -7.04 -52.38
N ASN A 4 -5.75 -7.59 -52.60
CA ASN A 4 -5.58 -8.89 -53.24
C ASN A 4 -5.98 -9.99 -52.25
N PHE A 5 -7.29 -10.26 -52.19
CA PHE A 5 -7.93 -11.15 -51.22
C PHE A 5 -7.29 -12.55 -51.14
N ARG A 6 -6.74 -13.04 -52.26
CA ARG A 6 -6.16 -14.39 -52.36
C ARG A 6 -4.77 -14.51 -51.74
N GLU A 7 -4.00 -13.43 -51.71
CA GLU A 7 -2.61 -13.43 -51.19
C GLU A 7 -2.57 -13.06 -49.71
N HIS A 8 -3.56 -12.29 -49.24
CA HIS A 8 -3.63 -11.82 -47.87
C HIS A 8 -4.66 -12.56 -47.00
N ILE A 9 -5.28 -13.63 -47.51
CA ILE A 9 -6.34 -14.39 -46.79
C ILE A 9 -5.87 -14.84 -45.39
N PHE A 10 -4.61 -15.28 -45.27
CA PHE A 10 -4.04 -15.67 -43.98
C PHE A 10 -3.94 -14.50 -43.01
N SER A 11 -3.45 -13.34 -43.47
CA SER A 11 -3.37 -12.13 -42.64
C SER A 11 -4.76 -11.61 -42.26
N LEU A 12 -5.69 -11.62 -43.22
CA LEU A 12 -7.07 -11.15 -43.05
C LEU A 12 -7.85 -11.98 -42.02
N ILE A 13 -7.52 -13.27 -41.86
CA ILE A 13 -8.13 -14.16 -40.85
C ILE A 13 -7.33 -14.14 -39.54
N LEU A 14 -6.00 -14.13 -39.60
CA LEU A 14 -5.14 -14.21 -38.42
C LEU A 14 -5.24 -12.95 -37.55
N THR A 15 -5.25 -11.76 -38.16
CA THR A 15 -5.34 -10.50 -37.42
C THR A 15 -6.61 -10.38 -36.56
N PRO A 16 -7.84 -10.59 -37.07
CA PRO A 16 -9.02 -10.52 -36.23
C PRO A 16 -9.05 -11.64 -35.17
N LEU A 17 -8.49 -12.82 -35.47
CA LEU A 17 -8.41 -13.92 -34.51
C LEU A 17 -7.50 -13.56 -33.32
N ILE A 18 -6.35 -12.92 -33.57
CA ILE A 18 -5.48 -12.39 -32.51
C ILE A 18 -6.21 -11.32 -31.70
N ILE A 19 -6.87 -10.36 -32.37
CA ILE A 19 -7.63 -9.30 -31.68
C ILE A 19 -8.70 -9.90 -30.78
N ILE A 20 -9.46 -10.88 -31.26
CA ILE A 20 -10.51 -11.55 -30.47
C ILE A 20 -9.90 -12.25 -29.25
N ILE A 21 -8.78 -12.97 -29.40
CA ILE A 21 -8.10 -13.62 -28.27
C ILE A 21 -7.64 -12.58 -27.25
N CYS A 22 -7.04 -11.48 -27.69
CA CYS A 22 -6.61 -10.40 -26.81
C CYS A 22 -7.80 -9.79 -26.06
N VAL A 23 -8.89 -9.49 -26.76
CA VAL A 23 -10.11 -8.90 -26.15
C VAL A 23 -10.74 -9.86 -25.14
N ILE A 24 -10.90 -11.14 -25.48
CA ILE A 24 -11.46 -12.15 -24.57
C ILE A 24 -10.56 -12.31 -23.34
N SER A 25 -9.23 -12.34 -23.54
CA SER A 25 -8.30 -12.48 -22.43
C SER A 25 -8.36 -11.26 -21.52
N TYR A 26 -8.31 -10.05 -22.08
CA TYR A 26 -8.45 -8.81 -21.34
C TYR A 26 -9.76 -8.78 -20.55
N PHE A 27 -10.88 -9.10 -21.18
CA PHE A 27 -12.18 -9.10 -20.51
C PHE A 27 -12.23 -10.14 -19.38
N ARG A 28 -11.66 -11.33 -19.58
CA ARG A 28 -11.63 -12.37 -18.55
C ARG A 28 -10.73 -12.01 -17.37
N PHE A 29 -9.62 -11.30 -17.61
CA PHE A 29 -8.64 -10.99 -16.56
C PHE A 29 -8.86 -9.65 -15.87
N MET A 30 -9.39 -8.64 -16.57
CA MET A 30 -9.57 -7.30 -16.00
C MET A 30 -11.02 -7.04 -15.60
N VAL A 31 -11.99 -7.67 -16.27
CA VAL A 31 -13.42 -7.43 -16.01
C VAL A 31 -14.04 -8.58 -15.22
N TYR A 32 -13.74 -9.83 -15.57
CA TYR A 32 -14.35 -10.99 -14.91
C TYR A 32 -13.60 -11.45 -13.66
N ARG A 33 -12.26 -11.29 -13.64
CA ARG A 33 -11.50 -11.48 -12.41
C ARG A 33 -11.59 -10.18 -11.64
N ASP A 34 -12.47 -10.20 -10.66
CA ASP A 34 -12.48 -9.28 -9.54
C ASP A 34 -11.05 -9.17 -9.00
N TYR A 35 -10.34 -8.11 -9.38
CA TYR A 35 -8.99 -7.86 -8.90
C TYR A 35 -9.08 -7.14 -7.56
N ILE A 36 -8.10 -7.40 -6.71
CA ILE A 36 -7.97 -6.70 -5.43
C ILE A 36 -7.32 -5.35 -5.71
N VAL A 37 -7.90 -4.30 -5.17
CA VAL A 37 -7.39 -2.93 -5.19
C VAL A 37 -6.96 -2.51 -3.81
N GLU A 38 -5.99 -1.62 -3.75
CA GLU A 38 -5.42 -1.10 -2.51
C GLU A 38 -5.72 0.40 -2.42
N TYR A 39 -6.26 0.83 -1.28
CA TYR A 39 -6.56 2.22 -0.97
C TYR A 39 -5.97 2.60 0.39
N GLU A 40 -5.69 3.88 0.57
CA GLU A 40 -5.17 4.40 1.83
C GLU A 40 -6.30 4.53 2.86
N GLY A 41 -6.15 3.84 3.99
CA GLY A 41 -7.05 3.88 5.12
C GLY A 41 -6.51 4.72 6.28
N VAL A 42 -7.39 5.05 7.22
CA VAL A 42 -7.03 5.79 8.43
C VAL A 42 -6.16 4.94 9.35
N CYS A 43 -5.05 5.49 9.80
CA CYS A 43 -4.16 4.82 10.77
C CYS A 43 -3.78 5.75 11.91
N ASP A 44 -3.88 5.26 13.15
CA ASP A 44 -3.41 5.97 14.34
C ASP A 44 -1.99 5.50 14.70
N PRO A 45 -0.94 6.32 14.46
CA PRO A 45 0.44 5.95 14.73
C PRO A 45 0.76 5.83 16.22
N LEU A 46 -0.17 6.19 17.13
CA LEU A 46 0.04 6.01 18.58
C LEU A 46 -0.32 4.59 19.04
N VAL A 47 -1.16 3.89 18.28
CA VAL A 47 -1.72 2.58 18.65
C VAL A 47 -1.29 1.49 17.67
N ASP A 48 -1.27 1.80 16.37
CA ASP A 48 -1.04 0.85 15.29
C ASP A 48 0.31 1.06 14.58
N LYS A 49 0.75 0.05 13.83
CA LYS A 49 1.93 0.14 12.95
C LYS A 49 1.52 0.68 11.58
N CYS A 50 1.73 1.97 11.36
CA CYS A 50 1.27 2.66 10.17
C CYS A 50 2.37 2.78 9.11
N PHE A 51 1.96 2.84 7.84
CA PHE A 51 2.83 3.30 6.76
C PHE A 51 3.01 4.83 6.86
N ILE A 52 4.19 5.31 6.46
CA ILE A 52 4.53 6.74 6.41
C ILE A 52 4.39 7.22 4.97
N GLY A 53 3.54 8.22 4.77
CA GLY A 53 3.40 8.97 3.53
C GLY A 53 3.90 10.40 3.70
N CYS A 54 4.35 11.01 2.60
CA CYS A 54 4.80 12.41 2.58
C CYS A 54 3.85 13.22 1.69
N GLU A 55 3.40 14.39 2.13
CA GLU A 55 2.56 15.27 1.32
C GLU A 55 3.33 15.93 0.15
N ASP A 56 4.66 16.04 0.27
CA ASP A 56 5.54 16.63 -0.72
C ASP A 56 6.82 15.81 -0.94
N ASP A 57 7.51 16.08 -2.06
CA ASP A 57 8.78 15.41 -2.43
C ASP A 57 9.90 15.65 -1.40
N ALA A 58 9.77 16.72 -0.60
CA ALA A 58 10.73 17.09 0.44
C ALA A 58 10.43 16.46 1.81
N CYS A 59 9.31 15.73 1.92
CA CYS A 59 8.76 15.19 3.16
C CYS A 59 8.76 16.17 4.34
N THR A 60 8.25 17.38 4.12
CA THR A 60 8.13 18.38 5.19
C THR A 60 6.99 18.05 6.17
N THR A 61 5.98 17.34 5.67
CA THR A 61 4.80 16.91 6.44
C THR A 61 4.54 15.44 6.14
N GLU A 62 4.65 14.61 7.19
CA GLU A 62 4.32 13.19 7.16
C GLU A 62 2.84 12.97 7.50
N TYR A 63 2.22 11.97 6.86
CA TYR A 63 0.94 11.42 7.23
C TYR A 63 1.04 9.90 7.40
N TYR A 64 0.14 9.33 8.20
CA TYR A 64 0.17 7.91 8.54
C TYR A 64 -1.08 7.21 8.03
N TYR A 65 -0.90 6.08 7.35
CA TYR A 65 -1.99 5.36 6.71
C TYR A 65 -1.84 3.84 6.82
N THR A 66 -2.95 3.14 6.61
CA THR A 66 -2.98 1.67 6.38
C THR A 66 -3.31 1.39 4.92
N LEU A 67 -3.04 0.19 4.44
CA LEU A 67 -3.52 -0.23 3.12
C LEU A 67 -4.78 -1.08 3.27
N ILE A 68 -5.87 -0.64 2.68
CA ILE A 68 -7.14 -1.36 2.61
C ILE A 68 -7.17 -2.12 1.29
N GLN A 69 -7.19 -3.44 1.37
CA GLN A 69 -7.28 -4.32 0.21
C GLN A 69 -8.70 -4.87 0.11
N LYS A 70 -9.39 -4.59 -1.01
CA LYS A 70 -10.74 -5.13 -1.28
C LYS A 70 -10.95 -5.41 -2.76
N TYR A 71 -12.00 -6.15 -3.11
CA TYR A 71 -12.32 -6.42 -4.51
C TYR A 71 -12.88 -5.18 -5.22
N ALA A 72 -12.40 -4.92 -6.44
CA ALA A 72 -12.83 -3.78 -7.24
C ALA A 72 -14.35 -3.74 -7.50
N HIS A 73 -15.02 -4.89 -7.63
CA HIS A 73 -16.48 -4.91 -7.78
C HIS A 73 -17.23 -4.51 -6.50
N ASP A 74 -16.72 -4.89 -5.32
CA ASP A 74 -17.34 -4.50 -4.04
C ASP A 74 -17.18 -2.99 -3.86
N LEU A 75 -15.97 -2.46 -4.12
CA LEU A 75 -15.72 -1.03 -4.14
C LEU A 75 -16.62 -0.27 -5.14
N TYR A 76 -16.76 -0.78 -6.37
CA TYR A 76 -17.63 -0.15 -7.38
C TYR A 76 -19.11 -0.18 -6.98
N LYS A 77 -19.54 -1.23 -6.26
CA LYS A 77 -20.91 -1.32 -5.74
C LYS A 77 -21.17 -0.30 -4.63
N GLU A 78 -20.15 0.01 -3.83
CA GLU A 78 -20.22 0.97 -2.72
C GLU A 78 -20.12 2.41 -3.22
N CYS A 79 -19.10 2.72 -4.02
CA CYS A 79 -18.76 4.09 -4.44
C CYS A 79 -19.31 4.47 -5.82
N GLY A 80 -19.77 3.51 -6.63
CA GLY A 80 -20.21 3.76 -7.99
C GLY A 80 -19.06 4.14 -8.92
N ASN A 81 -19.30 5.12 -9.80
CA ASN A 81 -18.33 5.51 -10.84
C ASN A 81 -17.16 6.34 -10.31
N ASP A 82 -17.30 6.99 -9.16
CA ASP A 82 -16.26 7.82 -8.57
C ASP A 82 -15.69 7.13 -7.33
N VAL A 83 -14.75 6.22 -7.58
CA VAL A 83 -14.05 5.48 -6.53
C VAL A 83 -12.95 6.29 -5.85
N THR A 84 -12.65 7.49 -6.36
CA THR A 84 -11.55 8.33 -5.84
C THR A 84 -12.01 9.34 -4.78
N ASP A 85 -13.29 9.70 -4.80
CA ASP A 85 -13.90 10.61 -3.83
C ASP A 85 -14.99 9.88 -3.02
N CYS A 86 -14.59 8.80 -2.35
CA CYS A 86 -15.48 7.90 -1.63
C CYS A 86 -14.86 7.46 -0.30
N GLU A 87 -15.60 7.59 0.79
CA GLU A 87 -15.11 7.24 2.13
C GLU A 87 -15.08 5.72 2.35
N GLU A 88 -16.03 5.01 1.73
CA GLU A 88 -16.15 3.55 1.75
C GLU A 88 -14.94 2.86 1.11
N ALA A 89 -14.17 3.56 0.26
CA ALA A 89 -12.92 3.04 -0.27
C ALA A 89 -11.85 2.82 0.81
N ASN A 90 -11.89 3.63 1.87
CA ASN A 90 -10.84 3.73 2.87
C ASN A 90 -11.14 2.93 4.15
N ILE A 91 -12.24 2.17 4.16
CA ILE A 91 -12.67 1.33 5.28
C ILE A 91 -13.15 -0.04 4.79
N CYS A 92 -12.98 -1.08 5.61
CA CYS A 92 -13.59 -2.38 5.37
C CYS A 92 -15.04 -2.39 5.83
N LEU A 93 -15.97 -2.72 4.94
CA LEU A 93 -17.39 -2.83 5.24
C LEU A 93 -17.76 -4.30 5.54
N PRO A 94 -18.79 -4.54 6.36
CA PRO A 94 -19.18 -5.92 6.73
C PRO A 94 -19.78 -6.71 5.57
N ASP A 95 -20.23 -6.03 4.51
CA ASP A 95 -20.80 -6.63 3.30
C ASP A 95 -19.74 -6.95 2.22
N ASP A 96 -18.47 -6.58 2.46
CA ASP A 96 -17.35 -6.91 1.59
C ASP A 96 -17.13 -8.44 1.56
N ARG A 97 -16.89 -9.01 0.37
CA ARG A 97 -16.60 -10.45 0.27
C ARG A 97 -15.26 -10.80 0.90
N GLU A 98 -14.28 -9.93 0.70
CA GLU A 98 -12.93 -10.03 1.23
C GLU A 98 -12.39 -8.61 1.36
N CYS A 99 -12.11 -8.20 2.60
CA CYS A 99 -11.42 -6.96 2.88
C CYS A 99 -10.36 -7.23 3.94
N SER A 100 -9.13 -6.78 3.69
CA SER A 100 -8.02 -6.86 4.63
C SER A 100 -7.42 -5.48 4.85
N ILE A 101 -7.18 -5.17 6.13
CA ILE A 101 -6.40 -4.02 6.55
C ILE A 101 -4.97 -4.50 6.71
N VAL A 102 -4.08 -3.97 5.87
CA VAL A 102 -2.65 -4.24 5.90
C VAL A 102 -1.98 -3.11 6.67
N TYR A 103 -1.33 -3.50 7.75
CA TYR A 103 -0.49 -2.64 8.57
C TYR A 103 0.97 -2.78 8.14
N CYS A 104 1.78 -1.81 8.50
CA CYS A 104 3.19 -1.78 8.14
C CYS A 104 3.98 -2.86 8.90
N ASP A 105 4.85 -3.59 8.20
CA ASP A 105 5.74 -4.59 8.79
C ASP A 105 7.17 -4.06 8.84
N VAL A 106 7.67 -3.81 10.05
CA VAL A 106 9.02 -3.25 10.29
C VAL A 106 10.12 -4.15 9.72
N GLU A 107 9.92 -5.48 9.65
CA GLU A 107 10.92 -6.39 9.10
C GLU A 107 11.03 -6.31 7.57
N VAL A 108 9.93 -5.95 6.91
CA VAL A 108 9.81 -5.92 5.44
C VAL A 108 9.96 -4.49 4.90
N ASP A 109 9.24 -3.55 5.49
CA ASP A 109 9.07 -2.17 5.02
C ASP A 109 10.03 -1.19 5.73
N GLY A 110 10.63 -1.60 6.85
CA GLY A 110 11.72 -0.90 7.53
C GLY A 110 11.40 0.55 7.87
N ALA A 111 12.12 1.49 7.23
CA ALA A 111 12.02 2.92 7.50
C ALA A 111 10.71 3.57 7.02
N LEU A 112 9.88 2.84 6.27
CA LEU A 112 8.56 3.30 5.83
C LEU A 112 7.47 3.04 6.89
N CYS A 113 7.82 2.41 8.01
CA CYS A 113 6.91 2.15 9.12
C CYS A 113 7.08 3.13 10.27
N SER A 114 5.95 3.61 10.78
CA SER A 114 5.85 4.21 12.09
C SER A 114 5.48 3.13 13.12
N ILE A 115 6.24 3.06 14.22
CA ILE A 115 5.99 2.14 15.33
C ILE A 115 5.26 2.90 16.43
N PRO A 116 4.19 2.34 17.02
CA PRO A 116 3.43 3.03 18.05
C PRO A 116 4.28 3.37 19.27
N THR A 117 4.21 4.64 19.70
CA THR A 117 4.98 5.17 20.83
C THR A 117 4.63 4.51 22.16
N ASN A 118 3.41 3.98 22.30
CA ASN A 118 3.03 3.19 23.48
C ASN A 118 3.79 1.85 23.59
N GLY A 119 4.40 1.39 22.48
CA GLY A 119 5.31 0.25 22.44
C GLY A 119 6.76 0.60 22.77
N LEU A 120 7.16 1.88 22.71
CA LEU A 120 8.52 2.31 23.06
C LEU A 120 8.81 2.16 24.56
N ASP A 121 7.81 2.30 25.43
CA ASP A 121 7.95 2.03 26.87
C ASP A 121 8.31 0.56 27.16
N ASN A 122 7.99 -0.36 26.25
CA ASN A 122 8.35 -1.78 26.36
C ASN A 122 9.65 -2.13 25.61
N LEU A 123 10.06 -1.36 24.59
CA LEU A 123 11.36 -1.55 23.93
C LEU A 123 12.53 -0.93 24.71
N GLN A 124 12.31 0.09 25.54
CA GLN A 124 13.37 0.61 26.42
C GLN A 124 13.85 -0.45 27.44
N ASN A 125 13.04 -1.48 27.74
CA ASN A 125 13.43 -2.61 28.60
C ASN A 125 14.29 -3.67 27.88
N ASP A 126 14.27 -3.73 26.55
CA ASP A 126 15.09 -4.68 25.78
C ASP A 126 16.38 -4.05 25.22
N ILE A 127 16.57 -2.74 25.37
CA ILE A 127 17.79 -2.01 24.93
C ILE A 127 18.78 -1.77 26.09
N ASN A 128 18.46 -2.17 27.33
CA ASN A 128 19.35 -2.08 28.48
C ASN A 128 20.12 -3.39 28.78
N VAL A 129 20.89 -3.90 27.82
CA VAL A 129 22.15 -4.65 28.01
C VAL A 129 22.93 -4.49 26.70
N ASP A 130 23.75 -3.47 26.47
CA ASP A 130 25.06 -3.26 27.08
C ASP A 130 25.55 -1.86 26.64
N VAL A 131 25.08 -0.81 27.33
CA VAL A 131 25.76 0.49 27.29
C VAL A 131 26.47 0.61 28.62
N GLY A 132 27.77 0.33 28.61
CA GLY A 132 28.66 0.65 29.71
C GLY A 132 28.62 2.15 29.99
N GLU A 133 27.85 2.52 31.00
CA GLU A 133 27.97 3.75 31.79
C GLU A 133 29.07 3.48 32.83
N GLU A 134 30.13 4.28 32.86
CA GLU A 134 30.43 5.32 33.86
C GLU A 134 31.79 5.91 33.41
N ASP A 135 32.12 7.20 33.44
CA ASP A 135 31.48 8.35 34.05
C ASP A 135 32.09 9.65 33.48
N LEU A 136 31.27 10.70 33.46
CA LEU A 136 31.61 12.08 33.12
C LEU A 136 32.22 12.82 34.33
N LEU A 137 33.24 13.67 34.08
CA LEU A 137 33.27 15.12 34.40
C LEU A 137 34.70 15.65 34.66
N GLN A 138 35.03 16.71 33.91
CA GLN A 138 36.02 17.73 34.28
C GLN A 138 35.53 18.50 35.51
N ASP A 139 36.40 18.77 36.48
CA ASP A 139 36.59 20.14 36.97
C ASP A 139 37.92 20.32 37.71
N ASN A 140 38.41 21.56 37.67
CA ASN A 140 39.74 22.00 38.10
C ASN A 140 39.86 22.28 39.61
N ASP A 141 41.12 22.44 40.02
CA ASP A 141 41.66 23.29 41.10
C ASP A 141 41.82 22.76 42.56
N ILE A 142 43.10 22.56 42.90
CA ILE A 142 43.92 23.25 43.94
C ILE A 142 43.69 22.98 45.46
N ASP A 143 44.85 22.87 46.13
CA ASP A 143 45.22 23.04 47.57
C ASP A 143 44.86 21.92 48.58
N ILE A 144 45.88 21.21 49.10
CA ILE A 144 46.68 21.50 50.31
C ILE A 144 47.86 20.51 50.39
#